data_AF-A0AAU8X8K1-F1
#
_entry.id   AF-A0AAU8X8K1-F1
#
_cell.length_a   1.000
_cell.length_b   1.000
_cell.length_c   1.000
_cell.angle_alpha   90.00
_cell.angle_beta   90.00
_cell.angle_gamma   90.00
#
_symmetry.space_group_name_H-M   'P 1'
#
loop_
_entity.id
_entity.type
_entity.pdbx_description
1 polymer ?
#
loop_
_entity_poly.entity_id
_entity_poly.type
_entity_poly.pdbx_seq_one_letter_code
_entity_poly.pdbx_strand_id
1 'polypeptide(L)'
;MNKEPSVHELKQTWGLPAHAKMLGWLLHDPYKDEFLVKYASSPDMTGMWWGLSPETAKAFKTLKKANSVIQSLELTGRAVAAPAFDIGKQIIVLTDKIGVENPLRELTRLTQDLD
;
A
#
# COMPACT_ATOMS: atom_id res chain seq x y z
N MET A 1 -2.54 18.34 -11.32
CA MET A 1 -1.89 17.67 -10.17
C MET A 1 -3.00 17.08 -9.32
N ASN A 2 -3.09 15.75 -9.20
CA ASN A 2 -4.06 15.16 -8.29
C ASN A 2 -3.61 15.43 -6.84
N LYS A 3 -4.49 16.09 -6.08
CA LYS A 3 -4.29 16.40 -4.66
C LYS A 3 -4.23 15.08 -3.88
N GLU A 4 -3.32 14.98 -2.89
CA GLU A 4 -3.27 13.82 -2.00
C GLU A 4 -4.62 13.72 -1.26
N PRO A 5 -5.27 12.54 -1.26
CA PRO A 5 -6.56 12.38 -0.60
C PRO A 5 -6.39 12.59 0.91
N SER A 6 -7.33 13.31 1.51
CA SER A 6 -7.35 13.50 2.95
C SER A 6 -7.67 12.20 3.68
N VAL A 7 -7.24 12.10 4.93
CA VAL A 7 -7.58 10.98 5.83
C VAL A 7 -9.09 10.75 5.89
N HIS A 8 -9.87 11.83 5.90
CA HIS A 8 -11.32 11.77 5.96
C HIS A 8 -11.92 11.16 4.68
N GLU A 9 -11.48 11.62 3.50
CA GLU A 9 -11.91 11.06 2.21
C GLU A 9 -11.54 9.57 2.09
N LEU A 10 -10.34 9.18 2.52
CA LEU A 10 -9.91 7.79 2.54
C LEU A 10 -10.81 6.92 3.44
N LYS A 11 -11.11 7.39 4.66
CA LYS A 11 -11.99 6.67 5.58
C LYS A 11 -13.39 6.49 5.00
N GLN A 12 -13.96 7.55 4.41
CA GLN A 12 -15.30 7.50 3.81
C GLN A 12 -15.34 6.55 2.62
N THR A 13 -14.36 6.63 1.71
CA THR A 13 -14.29 5.81 0.50
C THR A 13 -14.22 4.32 0.82
N TRP A 14 -13.47 3.95 1.87
CA TRP A 14 -13.22 2.55 2.24
C TRP A 14 -14.05 2.06 3.43
N GLY A 15 -15.04 2.84 3.88
CA GLY A 15 -15.92 2.46 4.99
C GLY A 15 -15.21 2.22 6.33
N LEU A 16 -14.10 2.94 6.58
CA LEU A 16 -13.31 2.73 7.80
C LEU A 16 -14.01 3.31 9.04
N PRO A 17 -13.83 2.69 10.22
CA PRO A 17 -14.32 3.24 11.47
C PRO A 17 -13.80 4.65 11.75
N ALA A 18 -14.62 5.48 12.42
CA ALA A 18 -14.24 6.86 12.75
C ALA A 18 -12.94 6.93 13.57
N HIS A 19 -12.72 5.97 14.48
CA HIS A 19 -11.53 5.88 15.33
C HIS A 19 -10.27 5.37 14.60
N ALA A 20 -10.38 4.92 13.35
CA ALA A 20 -9.24 4.42 12.59
C ALA A 20 -8.13 5.50 12.52
N LYS A 21 -6.91 5.15 12.90
CA LYS A 21 -5.78 6.09 12.89
C LYS A 21 -4.91 5.82 11.68
N MET A 22 -4.71 6.83 10.83
CA MET A 22 -3.76 6.70 9.73
C MET A 22 -2.34 6.60 10.29
N LEU A 23 -1.63 5.53 9.91
CA LEU A 23 -0.24 5.29 10.27
C LEU A 23 0.72 5.92 9.25
N GLY A 24 0.26 6.08 8.01
CA GLY A 24 1.01 6.66 6.90
C GLY A 24 0.81 5.84 5.63
N TRP A 25 1.74 5.98 4.71
CA TRP A 25 1.80 5.24 3.46
C TRP A 25 2.85 4.14 3.55
N LEU A 26 2.49 2.91 3.22
CA LEU A 26 3.39 1.76 3.12
C LEU A 26 3.72 1.50 1.65
N LEU A 27 4.89 0.91 1.39
CA LEU A 27 5.18 0.32 0.08
C LEU A 27 4.78 -1.15 0.13
N HIS A 28 3.72 -1.50 -0.58
CA HIS A 28 3.16 -2.85 -0.68
C HIS A 28 3.46 -3.43 -2.05
N ASP A 29 4.01 -4.64 -2.10
CA ASP A 29 4.08 -5.48 -3.29
C ASP A 29 2.80 -6.34 -3.33
N PRO A 30 1.79 -5.97 -4.13
CA PRO A 30 0.50 -6.64 -4.09
C PRO A 30 0.54 -8.05 -4.68
N TYR A 31 1.60 -8.43 -5.41
CA TYR A 31 1.76 -9.77 -5.98
C TYR A 31 2.29 -10.77 -4.96
N LYS A 32 3.22 -10.33 -4.10
CA LYS A 32 3.78 -11.18 -3.04
C LYS A 32 3.13 -10.99 -1.68
N ASP A 33 2.24 -10.00 -1.57
CA ASP A 33 1.64 -9.53 -0.33
C ASP A 33 2.70 -9.17 0.74
N GLU A 34 3.77 -8.48 0.29
CA GLU A 34 4.88 -8.08 1.14
C GLU A 34 4.94 -6.55 1.28
N PHE A 35 5.52 -6.09 2.39
CA PHE A 35 5.71 -4.69 2.69
C PHE A 35 7.18 -4.35 2.83
N LEU A 36 7.59 -3.20 2.32
CA LEU A 36 8.96 -2.72 2.48
C LEU A 36 9.22 -2.35 3.94
N VAL A 37 10.09 -3.10 4.61
CA VAL A 37 10.51 -2.88 6.01
C VAL A 37 11.64 -1.88 6.10
N LYS A 38 12.63 -2.02 5.20
CA LYS A 38 13.83 -1.19 5.17
C LYS A 38 14.40 -1.14 3.76
N TYR A 39 15.04 -0.03 3.44
CA TYR A 39 15.89 0.08 2.25
C TYR A 39 17.17 0.84 2.58
N ALA A 40 18.23 0.54 1.83
CA ALA A 40 19.47 1.29 1.79
C ALA A 40 19.85 1.46 0.32
N SER A 41 20.30 2.65 -0.05
CA SER A 41 20.76 2.94 -1.40
C SER A 41 22.06 3.73 -1.31
N SER A 42 23.11 3.20 -1.92
CA SER A 42 24.38 3.84 -2.21
C SER A 42 24.62 3.78 -3.73
N PRO A 43 25.59 4.52 -4.28
CA PRO A 43 25.90 4.48 -5.72
C PRO A 43 26.17 3.05 -6.24
N ASP A 44 26.73 2.18 -5.40
CA ASP A 44 27.18 0.85 -5.80
C ASP A 44 26.19 -0.27 -5.42
N MET A 45 25.25 -0.01 -4.51
CA MET A 45 24.37 -1.05 -3.98
C MET A 45 23.02 -0.50 -3.53
N THR A 46 21.96 -1.22 -3.91
CA THR A 46 20.63 -1.04 -3.35
C THR A 46 20.21 -2.31 -2.62
N GLY A 47 19.94 -2.17 -1.31
CA GLY A 47 19.41 -3.23 -0.46
C GLY A 47 17.96 -2.96 -0.08
N MET A 48 17.10 -3.97 -0.19
CA MET A 48 15.69 -3.90 0.17
C MET A 48 15.30 -5.11 1.03
N TRP A 49 14.60 -4.86 2.13
CA TRP A 49 14.07 -5.90 3.01
C TRP A 49 12.56 -5.81 3.02
N TRP A 50 11.94 -6.93 2.68
CA TRP A 50 10.49 -7.10 2.60
C TRP A 50 10.03 -7.99 3.76
N GLY A 51 8.84 -7.71 4.28
CA GLY A 51 8.23 -8.46 5.37
C GLY A 51 6.74 -8.69 5.11
N LEU A 52 6.21 -9.78 5.67
CA LEU A 52 4.83 -10.21 5.44
C LEU A 52 3.78 -9.43 6.24
N SER A 53 4.20 -8.65 7.25
CA SER A 53 3.26 -7.90 8.11
C SER A 53 3.38 -6.39 7.91
N PRO A 54 2.25 -5.69 7.74
CA PRO A 54 2.23 -4.23 7.68
C PRO A 54 2.68 -3.57 8.99
N GLU A 55 2.70 -4.29 10.11
CA GLU A 55 3.17 -3.79 11.42
C GLU A 55 4.68 -3.54 11.43
N THR A 56 5.41 -4.29 10.61
CA THR A 56 6.87 -4.15 10.47
C THR A 56 7.27 -3.19 9.35
N ALA A 57 6.29 -2.74 8.55
CA ALA A 57 6.53 -1.95 7.36
C ALA A 57 7.00 -0.52 7.70
N LYS A 58 7.83 0.03 6.80
CA LYS A 58 8.23 1.42 6.89
C LYS A 58 7.08 2.34 6.48
N ALA A 59 6.54 3.09 7.44
CA ALA A 59 5.54 4.12 7.16
C ALA A 59 6.18 5.44 6.68
N PHE A 60 5.64 5.96 5.58
CA PHE A 60 5.98 7.27 5.03
C PHE A 60 4.88 8.28 5.33
N LYS A 61 5.25 9.50 5.72
CA LYS A 61 4.28 10.53 6.13
C LYS A 61 3.36 11.03 5.01
N THR A 62 3.80 10.96 3.75
CA THR A 62 3.06 11.51 2.60
C THR A 62 3.15 10.55 1.41
N LEU A 63 2.12 10.57 0.56
CA LEU A 63 2.07 9.78 -0.67
C LEU A 63 3.23 10.15 -1.58
N LYS A 64 3.53 11.45 -1.68
CA LYS A 64 4.66 11.96 -2.47
C LYS A 64 5.98 11.31 -2.05
N LYS A 65 6.23 11.15 -0.74
CA LYS A 65 7.48 10.55 -0.25
C LYS A 65 7.53 9.05 -0.55
N ALA A 66 6.41 8.34 -0.36
CA ALA A 66 6.32 6.92 -0.70
C ALA A 66 6.57 6.70 -2.22
N ASN A 67 5.91 7.46 -3.09
CA ASN A 67 6.10 7.37 -4.53
C ASN A 67 7.53 7.73 -4.97
N SER A 68 8.16 8.71 -4.33
CA SER A 68 9.57 9.03 -4.61
C SER A 68 10.50 7.85 -4.30
N VAL A 69 10.21 7.08 -3.25
CA VAL A 69 11.00 5.87 -2.91
C VAL A 69 10.73 4.75 -3.90
N ILE A 70 9.48 4.56 -4.34
CA ILE A 70 9.14 3.60 -5.40
C ILE A 70 9.95 3.92 -6.66
N GLN A 71 10.01 5.18 -7.06
CA GLN A 71 10.77 5.61 -8.24
C GLN A 71 12.27 5.42 -8.05
N SER A 72 12.84 5.85 -6.91
CA SER A 72 14.28 5.75 -6.66
C SER A 72 14.79 4.32 -6.56
N LEU A 73 13.94 3.37 -6.16
CA LEU A 73 14.27 1.95 -6.05
C LEU A 73 13.82 1.15 -7.30
N GLU A 74 13.36 1.82 -8.34
CA GLU A 74 12.86 1.21 -9.59
C GLU A 74 11.74 0.17 -9.35
N LEU A 75 10.90 0.40 -8.33
CA LEU A 75 9.80 -0.48 -7.94
C LEU A 75 8.49 -0.17 -8.69
N THR A 76 8.53 0.70 -9.71
CA THR A 76 7.35 1.03 -10.51
C THR A 76 6.80 -0.22 -11.18
N GLY A 77 5.50 -0.49 -11.01
CA GLY A 77 4.85 -1.70 -11.54
C GLY A 77 4.92 -2.91 -10.60
N ARG A 78 5.89 -2.93 -9.68
CA ARG A 78 6.02 -3.96 -8.64
C ARG A 78 5.35 -3.56 -7.32
N ALA A 79 5.62 -2.36 -6.84
CA ALA A 79 5.10 -1.87 -5.56
C ALA A 79 4.16 -0.69 -5.74
N VAL A 80 3.28 -0.49 -4.75
CA VAL A 80 2.35 0.63 -4.67
C VAL A 80 2.46 1.32 -3.32
N ALA A 81 2.19 2.62 -3.31
CA ALA A 81 2.02 3.37 -2.07
C ALA A 81 0.58 3.18 -1.58
N ALA A 82 0.42 2.47 -0.48
CA ALA A 82 -0.88 2.11 0.08
C ALA A 82 -1.05 2.76 1.47
N PRO A 83 -2.15 3.48 1.76
CA PRO A 83 -2.35 4.06 3.07
C PRO A 83 -2.70 2.95 4.07
N ALA A 84 -2.08 3.01 5.24
CA ALA A 84 -2.29 2.07 6.33
C ALA A 84 -3.01 2.73 7.50
N PHE A 85 -3.94 1.99 8.08
CA PHE A 85 -4.79 2.42 9.18
C PHE A 85 -4.77 1.40 10.30
N ASP A 86 -4.50 1.87 11.52
CA ASP A 86 -4.74 1.12 12.74
C ASP A 86 -6.21 1.27 13.15
N ILE A 87 -6.93 0.16 13.26
CA ILE A 87 -8.33 0.13 13.71
C ILE A 87 -8.49 -0.44 15.13
N GLY A 88 -7.39 -0.58 15.87
CA GLY A 88 -7.30 -1.01 17.27
C GLY A 88 -6.78 -2.43 17.44
N LYS A 89 -7.33 -3.41 16.70
CA LYS A 89 -6.91 -4.81 16.76
C LYS A 89 -6.03 -5.27 15.60
N GLN A 90 -6.03 -4.51 14.51
CA GLN A 90 -5.32 -4.86 13.27
C GLN A 90 -4.99 -3.61 12.48
N ILE A 91 -3.99 -3.73 11.61
CA ILE A 91 -3.66 -2.73 10.60
C ILE A 91 -4.34 -3.14 9.28
N ILE A 92 -5.10 -2.22 8.70
CA ILE A 92 -5.67 -2.35 7.35
C ILE A 92 -4.80 -1.55 6.39
N VAL A 93 -4.40 -2.17 5.28
CA VAL A 93 -3.72 -1.51 4.17
C VAL A 93 -4.67 -1.46 2.98
N LEU A 94 -4.88 -0.27 2.42
CA LEU A 94 -5.84 -0.05 1.34
C LEU A 94 -5.12 0.00 -0.01
N THR A 95 -5.54 -0.83 -0.96
CA THR A 95 -5.01 -0.80 -2.32
C THR A 95 -6.02 -1.35 -3.31
N ASP A 96 -6.20 -0.64 -4.43
CA ASP A 96 -6.98 -1.14 -5.58
C ASP A 96 -6.15 -2.09 -6.46
N LYS A 97 -4.82 -2.06 -6.29
CA LYS A 97 -3.90 -2.97 -6.97
C LYS A 97 -3.90 -4.29 -6.22
N ILE A 98 -4.51 -5.27 -6.85
CA ILE A 98 -4.56 -6.66 -6.41
C ILE A 98 -3.52 -7.40 -7.25
N GLY A 99 -2.60 -8.12 -6.61
CA GLY A 99 -1.70 -9.02 -7.30
C GLY A 99 -2.52 -10.03 -8.09
N VAL A 100 -2.31 -10.08 -9.40
CA VAL A 100 -3.11 -10.93 -10.30
C VAL A 100 -2.57 -12.37 -10.24
N GLU A 101 -2.76 -13.05 -9.11
CA GLU A 101 -2.66 -14.52 -8.99
C GLU A 101 -3.67 -15.08 -7.95
N ASN A 102 -4.79 -14.39 -7.67
CA ASN A 102 -5.88 -14.99 -6.91
C ASN A 102 -7.09 -15.30 -7.83
N PRO A 103 -7.19 -16.52 -8.37
CA PRO A 103 -8.24 -16.90 -9.33
C PRO A 103 -9.66 -16.77 -8.77
N LEU A 104 -9.83 -16.76 -7.44
CA LEU A 104 -11.14 -16.59 -6.81
C LEU A 104 -11.69 -15.16 -6.93
N ARG A 105 -10.84 -14.15 -7.17
CA ARG A 105 -11.27 -12.75 -7.30
C ARG A 105 -11.45 -12.24 -8.73
N GLU A 106 -10.84 -12.90 -9.73
CA GLU A 106 -11.21 -12.65 -11.13
C GLU A 106 -12.70 -12.93 -11.36
N LEU A 107 -13.20 -14.01 -10.76
CA LEU A 107 -14.61 -14.35 -10.78
C LEU A 107 -15.48 -13.24 -10.16
N THR A 108 -15.03 -12.61 -9.06
CA THR A 108 -15.78 -11.52 -8.41
C THR A 108 -15.84 -10.25 -9.26
N ARG A 109 -14.75 -9.89 -9.95
CA ARG A 109 -14.76 -8.73 -10.87
C ARG A 109 -15.65 -8.97 -12.09
N LEU A 110 -15.54 -10.15 -12.71
CA LEU A 110 -16.37 -10.52 -13.86
C LEU A 110 -17.87 -10.53 -13.51
N THR A 111 -18.24 -10.85 -12.27
CA THR A 111 -19.64 -10.79 -11.83
C THR A 111 -20.16 -9.39 -11.53
N GLN A 112 -19.28 -8.41 -11.26
CA GLN A 112 -19.68 -7.03 -11.00
C GLN A 112 -19.83 -6.17 -12.26
N ASP A 113 -19.23 -6.60 -13.37
CA ASP A 113 -19.34 -5.95 -14.68
C ASP A 113 -20.50 -6.50 -15.54
N LEU A 114 -21.37 -7.35 -14.97
CA LEU A 114 -22.50 -8.00 -15.65
C LEU A 114 -23.88 -7.41 -15.32
N ASP A 115 -23.95 -6.29 -14.58
CA ASP A 115 -25.19 -5.52 -14.32
C ASP A 115 -25.25 -4.22 -15.13
#